data_AF-A0A1F4MVM3-F1
#
_entry.id   AF-A0A1F4MVM3-F1
#
_cell.length_a   1.000
_cell.length_b   1.000
_cell.length_c   1.000
_cell.angle_alpha   90.00
_cell.angle_beta   90.00
_cell.angle_gamma   90.00
#
_symmetry.space_group_name_H-M   'P 1'
#
loop_
_entity.id
_entity.type
_entity.pdbx_description
1 polymer ?
#
loop_
_entity_poly.entity_id
_entity_poly.type
_entity_poly.pdbx_seq_one_letter_code
_entity_poly.pdbx_strand_id
1 'polypeptide(L)' 'MKDHKKKTVHEICNYLGQDLDHPMCKELIQHLKECPDCQFYLETVKLTVNLFRETHPSKPVPEDLKKKLLSNLNLKK' A
#
# COMPACT_ATOMS: atom_id res chain seq x y z
N MET A 1 3.61 -11.70 16.54
CA MET A 1 3.65 -10.44 15.78
C MET A 1 3.01 -10.66 14.43
N LYS A 2 1.71 -10.37 14.33
CA LYS A 2 0.91 -10.44 13.09
C LYS A 2 0.68 -9.00 12.60
N ASP A 3 0.46 -8.84 11.30
CA ASP A 3 -0.10 -7.62 10.66
C ASP A 3 0.81 -6.55 10.02
N HIS A 4 1.97 -6.92 9.43
CA HIS A 4 2.69 -6.01 8.51
C HIS A 4 2.80 -6.47 7.04
N LYS A 5 2.14 -7.57 6.66
CA LYS A 5 2.26 -8.14 5.30
C LYS A 5 1.15 -7.73 4.31
N LYS A 6 0.07 -7.10 4.77
CA LYS A 6 -1.08 -6.75 3.92
C LYS A 6 -0.86 -5.51 3.05
N LYS A 7 -0.15 -4.49 3.53
CA LYS A 7 -0.15 -3.16 2.88
C LYS A 7 0.66 -3.12 1.58
N THR A 8 1.84 -3.72 1.54
CA THR A 8 2.69 -3.68 0.34
C THR A 8 2.14 -4.50 -0.83
N VAL A 9 1.51 -5.60 -0.49
CA VAL A 9 0.80 -6.48 -1.42
C VAL A 9 -0.41 -5.76 -2.03
N HIS A 10 -1.15 -5.07 -1.16
CA HIS A 10 -2.29 -4.26 -1.55
C HIS A 10 -1.88 -3.20 -2.58
N GLU A 11 -0.73 -2.57 -2.35
CA GLU A 11 -0.16 -1.56 -3.25
C GLU A 11 0.31 -2.16 -4.58
N ILE A 12 0.97 -3.33 -4.59
CA ILE A 12 1.43 -3.98 -5.84
C ILE A 12 0.24 -4.40 -6.72
N CYS A 13 -0.77 -5.05 -6.15
CA CYS A 13 -1.94 -5.52 -6.90
C CYS A 13 -2.82 -4.36 -7.40
N ASN A 14 -2.98 -3.29 -6.61
CA ASN A 14 -3.62 -2.06 -7.10
C ASN A 14 -2.81 -1.42 -8.23
N TYR A 15 -1.47 -1.44 -8.18
CA TYR A 15 -0.60 -0.90 -9.24
C TYR A 15 -0.68 -1.73 -10.53
N LEU A 16 -0.94 -3.03 -10.41
CA LEU A 16 -1.17 -3.95 -11.53
C LEU A 16 -2.62 -3.95 -12.05
N GLY A 17 -3.51 -3.15 -11.44
CA GLY A 17 -4.90 -2.99 -11.87
C GLY A 17 -5.80 -4.21 -11.63
N GLN A 18 -5.44 -5.10 -10.71
CA GLN A 18 -6.20 -6.32 -10.42
C GLN A 18 -6.65 -6.40 -8.96
N ASP A 19 -7.81 -7.04 -8.74
CA ASP A 19 -8.36 -7.30 -7.41
C ASP A 19 -7.40 -8.17 -6.58
N LEU A 20 -7.33 -7.93 -5.28
CA LEU A 20 -6.45 -8.65 -4.36
C LEU A 20 -6.86 -10.08 -4.14
N ASP A 21 -8.14 -10.37 -4.36
CA ASP A 21 -8.67 -11.72 -4.32
C ASP A 21 -8.37 -12.52 -5.58
N HIS A 22 -7.84 -11.88 -6.61
CA HIS A 22 -7.40 -12.55 -7.84
C HIS A 22 -6.32 -13.59 -7.51
N PRO A 23 -6.43 -14.83 -8.04
CA PRO A 23 -5.48 -15.91 -7.74
C PRO A 23 -4.02 -15.52 -7.94
N MET A 24 -3.74 -14.74 -8.97
CA MET A 24 -2.40 -14.27 -9.29
C MET A 24 -1.81 -13.33 -8.22
N CYS A 25 -2.66 -12.52 -7.57
CA CYS A 25 -2.26 -11.71 -6.43
C CYS A 25 -1.91 -12.59 -5.22
N LYS A 26 -2.68 -13.65 -4.96
CA LYS A 26 -2.38 -14.62 -3.89
C LYS A 26 -1.05 -15.33 -4.09
N GLU A 27 -0.75 -15.73 -5.33
CA GLU A 27 0.53 -16.35 -5.68
C GLU A 27 1.70 -15.38 -5.53
N LEU A 28 1.57 -14.14 -6.01
CA LEU A 28 2.60 -13.12 -5.86
C LEU A 28 2.87 -12.80 -4.39
N ILE A 29 1.83 -12.70 -3.58
CA ILE A 29 1.95 -12.54 -2.12
C ILE A 29 2.79 -13.67 -1.54
N GLN A 30 2.47 -14.91 -1.92
CA GLN A 30 3.14 -16.09 -1.40
C GLN A 30 4.62 -16.11 -1.79
N HIS A 31 4.92 -15.81 -3.05
CA HIS A 31 6.29 -15.68 -3.54
C HIS A 31 7.08 -14.62 -2.75
N LEU A 32 6.49 -13.42 -2.56
CA LEU A 32 7.09 -12.38 -1.72
C LEU A 32 7.21 -12.81 -0.25
N LYS A 33 6.51 -13.87 0.22
CA LYS A 33 6.71 -14.42 1.56
C LYS A 33 7.89 -15.39 1.65
N GLU A 34 8.19 -16.08 0.56
CA GLU A 34 9.08 -17.25 0.55
C GLU A 34 10.44 -16.94 -0.07
N CYS A 35 10.53 -15.96 -0.97
CA CYS A 35 11.77 -15.56 -1.63
C CYS A 35 12.46 -14.40 -0.88
N PRO A 36 13.65 -14.61 -0.28
CA PRO A 36 14.39 -13.57 0.43
C PRO A 36 14.84 -12.41 -0.46
N ASP A 37 15.26 -12.70 -1.69
CA ASP A 37 15.74 -11.68 -2.64
C ASP A 37 14.62 -10.70 -3.01
N CYS A 38 13.43 -11.23 -3.28
CA CYS A 38 12.27 -10.40 -3.59
C CYS A 38 11.77 -9.62 -2.35
N GLN A 39 11.93 -10.16 -1.14
CA GLN A 39 11.68 -9.39 0.08
C GLN A 39 12.63 -8.21 0.21
N PHE A 40 13.93 -8.45 0.04
CA PHE A 40 14.94 -7.41 0.12
C PHE A 40 14.72 -6.30 -0.91
N TYR A 41 14.42 -6.69 -2.16
CA TYR A 41 14.08 -5.74 -3.22
C TYR A 41 12.85 -4.91 -2.84
N LEU A 42 11.80 -5.55 -2.31
CA LEU A 42 10.58 -4.88 -1.90
C LEU A 42 10.83 -3.85 -0.78
N GLU A 43 11.67 -4.19 0.21
CA GLU A 43 12.05 -3.25 1.25
C GLU A 43 12.82 -2.04 0.69
N THR A 44 13.67 -2.26 -0.31
CA THR A 44 14.39 -1.18 -0.99
C THR A 44 13.44 -0.21 -1.69
N VAL A 45 12.46 -0.73 -2.43
CA VAL A 45 11.43 0.09 -3.10
C VAL A 45 10.60 0.88 -2.09
N LYS A 46 10.20 0.27 -0.97
CA LYS A 46 9.48 0.98 0.11
C LYS A 46 10.30 2.14 0.67
N LEU A 47 11.60 1.92 0.90
CA LEU A 47 12.50 2.96 1.38
C LEU A 47 12.53 4.15 0.41
N THR A 48 12.65 3.89 -0.89
CA THR A 48 12.60 4.93 -1.92
C THR A 48 11.28 5.71 -1.88
N VAL A 49 10.13 5.03 -1.80
CA VAL A 49 8.82 5.70 -1.73
C VAL A 49 8.69 6.58 -0.47
N ASN A 50 9.17 6.09 0.67
CA ASN A 50 9.14 6.84 1.93
C ASN A 50 10.02 8.10 1.85
N LEU A 51 11.24 7.97 1.32
CA LEU A 51 12.13 9.10 1.08
C LEU A 51 11.45 10.17 0.20
N PHE A 52 10.77 9.77 -0.88
CA PHE A 52 10.02 10.71 -1.71
C PHE A 52 8.90 11.43 -0.94
N ARG A 53 8.13 10.71 -0.13
CA ARG A 53 7.04 11.30 0.68
C ARG A 53 7.56 12.32 1.70
N GLU A 54 8.71 12.06 2.30
CA GLU A 54 9.32 12.93 3.31
C GLU A 54 9.98 14.17 2.68
N THR A 55 10.66 13.97 1.55
CA THR A 55 11.39 15.06 0.87
C THR A 55 10.50 15.93 -0.01
N HIS A 56 9.36 15.40 -0.47
CA HIS A 56 8.41 16.10 -1.34
C HIS A 56 7.02 16.09 -0.69
N PRO A 57 6.80 16.89 0.36
CA PRO A 57 5.51 16.93 1.04
C PRO A 57 4.40 17.31 0.06
N SER A 58 3.40 16.43 -0.05
CA SER A 58 2.22 16.70 -0.86
C SER A 58 1.45 17.89 -0.28
N LYS A 59 0.78 18.65 -1.15
CA LYS A 59 -0.15 19.70 -0.71
C LYS A 59 -1.19 19.10 0.25
N PRO A 60 -1.54 19.79 1.34
CA PRO A 60 -2.56 19.31 2.26
C PRO A 60 -3.88 19.11 1.52
N VAL A 61 -4.57 18.01 1.85
CA VAL A 61 -5.90 17.73 1.30
C VAL A 61 -6.87 18.81 1.81
N PRO A 62 -7.66 19.46 0.94
CA PRO A 62 -8.69 20.39 1.36
C PRO A 62 -9.61 19.77 2.42
N GLU A 63 -9.85 20.49 3.52
CA GLU A 63 -10.60 19.95 4.66
C GLU A 63 -12.05 19.58 4.31
N ASP A 64 -12.64 20.21 3.31
CA ASP A 64 -13.97 19.88 2.79
C ASP A 64 -13.98 18.49 2.11
N LEU A 65 -12.95 18.16 1.31
CA LEU A 65 -12.80 16.85 0.69
C LEU A 65 -12.56 15.76 1.72
N LYS A 66 -11.72 16.05 2.73
CA LYS A 66 -11.46 15.14 3.85
C LYS A 66 -12.74 14.84 4.64
N LYS A 67 -13.55 15.87 4.96
CA LYS A 67 -14.85 15.71 5.63
C LYS A 67 -15.85 14.89 4.80
N LYS A 68 -15.92 15.16 3.49
CA LYS A 68 -16.77 14.38 2.57
C LYS A 68 -16.35 12.92 2.54
N LEU A 69 -15.05 12.62 2.43
CA LEU A 69 -14.55 11.25 2.42
C LEU A 69 -14.88 10.50 3.72
N LEU A 70 -14.59 11.10 4.88
CA LEU A 70 -14.87 10.50 6.18
C LEU A 70 -16.36 10.22 6.40
N SER A 71 -17.22 11.12 5.94
CA SER A 71 -18.68 10.94 6.01
C SER A 71 -19.15 9.77 5.14
N ASN A 72 -18.65 9.64 3.91
CA ASN A 72 -18.99 8.53 3.01
C ASN A 72 -18.52 7.17 3.54
N LEU A 73 -17.39 7.15 4.23
CA LEU A 73 -16.86 5.92 4.85
C LEU A 73 -17.54 5.59 6.19
N ASN A 74 -18.50 6.39 6.66
CA ASN A 74 -19.11 6.29 8.00
C ASN A 74 -18.09 6.36 9.16
N LEU A 75 -16.91 6.94 8.90
CA LEU A 75 -15.83 7.13 9.86
C LEU A 75 -15.95 8.54 10.44
N LYS A 76 -17.01 8.81 11.21
CA LYS A 76 -17.18 10.10 11.90
C LYS A 76 -16.05 10.25 12.92
N LYS A 77 -15.28 11.34 12.82
CA LYS A 77 -14.31 11.77 13.84
C LYS A 77 -14.51 13.25 14.11
#